data_AF-A0A930W019-F1
#
_entry.id   AF-A0A930W019-F1
#
_cell.length_a   1.000
_cell.length_b   1.000
_cell.length_c   1.000
_cell.angle_alpha   90.00
_cell.angle_beta   90.00
_cell.angle_gamma   90.00
#
_symmetry.space_group_name_H-M   'P 1'
#
loop_
_entity.id
_entity.type
_entity.pdbx_description
1 polymer ?
#
loop_
_entity_poly.entity_id
_entity_poly.type
_entity_poly.pdbx_seq_one_letter_code
_entity_poly.pdbx_strand_id
1 'polypeptide(L)'
;LFKNVLIPVTEGAIQILEDYKDHLLVSGERNLEDTPLGDKETLEKFLDLLYGNRYVAQILVNNRENPYVAYFFEELTEVISATIRAILYPNVAQVKPYDEFIITWLAQTEMTTIVNILKNDETREEADGHINSAVMFTQGGIKALVAEH
;
A
#
# COMPACT_ATOMS: atom_id res chain seq x y z
N LEU A 1 -20.16 14.77 11.57
CA LEU A 1 -20.27 13.36 12.03
C LEU A 1 -19.46 12.42 11.14
N PHE A 2 -19.72 12.37 9.83
CA PHE A 2 -19.03 11.47 8.89
C PHE A 2 -17.49 11.55 8.97
N LYS A 3 -16.93 12.76 8.88
CA LYS A 3 -15.48 12.97 8.94
C LYS A 3 -14.83 12.50 10.26
N ASN A 4 -15.43 12.83 11.41
CA ASN A 4 -14.85 12.52 12.73
C ASN A 4 -14.78 11.03 13.05
N VAL A 5 -15.63 10.21 12.40
CA VAL A 5 -15.62 8.75 12.57
C VAL A 5 -14.57 8.10 11.65
N LEU A 6 -14.32 8.68 10.47
CA LEU A 6 -13.36 8.14 9.51
C LEU A 6 -11.92 8.56 9.82
N ILE A 7 -11.71 9.83 10.21
CA ILE A 7 -10.39 10.45 10.42
C ILE A 7 -9.41 9.56 11.19
N PRO A 8 -9.75 9.03 12.40
CA PRO A 8 -8.76 8.29 13.18
C PRO A 8 -8.27 7.02 12.49
N VAL A 9 -9.12 6.41 11.66
CA VAL A 9 -8.79 5.19 10.89
C VAL A 9 -8.06 5.56 9.61
N THR A 10 -8.51 6.58 8.88
CA THR A 10 -7.90 6.99 7.61
C THR A 10 -6.51 7.60 7.81
N GLU A 11 -6.35 8.52 8.79
CA GLU A 11 -5.04 9.10 9.12
C GLU A 11 -4.10 8.04 9.69
N GLY A 12 -4.61 7.13 10.54
CA GLY A 12 -3.80 6.02 11.05
C GLY A 12 -3.32 5.08 9.94
N ALA A 13 -4.17 4.77 8.96
CA ALA A 13 -3.83 3.91 7.83
C ALA A 13 -2.75 4.55 6.94
N ILE A 14 -2.86 5.85 6.66
CA ILE A 14 -1.85 6.61 5.93
C ILE A 14 -0.54 6.63 6.71
N GLN A 15 -0.59 6.96 8.00
CA GLN A 15 0.62 7.07 8.84
C GLN A 15 1.41 5.76 8.90
N ILE A 16 0.74 4.60 8.99
CA ILE A 16 1.40 3.30 9.00
C ILE A 16 2.25 3.09 7.74
N LEU A 17 1.72 3.45 6.56
CA LEU A 17 2.46 3.28 5.30
C LEU A 17 3.52 4.37 5.10
N GLU A 18 3.27 5.59 5.58
CA GLU A 18 4.26 6.68 5.57
C GLU A 18 5.46 6.35 6.45
N ASP A 19 5.24 5.83 7.67
CA ASP A 19 6.30 5.40 8.58
C ASP A 19 7.18 4.32 7.94
N TYR A 20 6.56 3.38 7.21
CA TYR A 20 7.29 2.36 6.47
C TYR A 20 8.14 2.96 5.35
N LYS A 21 7.53 3.82 4.51
CA LYS A 21 8.23 4.52 3.43
C LYS A 21 9.44 5.30 3.97
N ASP A 22 9.25 6.06 5.04
CA ASP A 22 10.31 6.85 5.66
C ASP A 22 11.40 5.96 6.25
N HIS A 23 11.03 4.82 6.84
CA HIS A 23 12.00 3.81 7.28
C HIS A 23 12.87 3.32 6.11
N LEU A 24 12.29 2.99 4.95
CA LEU A 24 13.04 2.57 3.76
C LEU A 24 14.00 3.66 3.25
N LEU A 25 13.57 4.92 3.31
CA LEU A 25 14.41 6.06 2.92
C LEU A 25 15.58 6.27 3.90
N VAL A 26 15.44 5.95 5.18
CA VAL A 26 16.49 6.17 6.19
C VAL A 26 17.43 4.97 6.36
N SER A 27 16.91 3.74 6.34
CA SER A 27 17.67 2.53 6.69
C SER A 27 18.80 2.21 5.71
N GLY A 28 18.69 2.64 4.46
CA GLY A 28 19.67 2.27 3.42
C GLY A 28 19.57 0.79 2.99
N GLU A 29 18.68 0.00 3.60
CA GLU A 29 18.25 -1.32 3.15
C GLU A 29 17.36 -1.11 1.91
N ARG A 30 18.00 -1.03 0.74
CA ARG A 30 17.32 -0.66 -0.51
C ARG A 30 17.64 -1.63 -1.65
N ASN A 31 17.58 -2.93 -1.37
CA ASN A 31 17.68 -3.98 -2.37
C ASN A 31 16.37 -4.77 -2.36
N LEU A 32 15.79 -5.05 -3.53
CA LEU A 32 14.56 -5.83 -3.70
C LEU A 32 14.63 -7.24 -3.08
N GLU A 33 15.84 -7.77 -2.86
CA GLU A 33 16.04 -9.04 -2.14
C GLU A 33 15.83 -8.90 -0.63
N ASP A 34 16.16 -7.74 -0.05
CA ASP A 34 16.11 -7.46 1.39
C ASP A 34 14.88 -6.63 1.79
N THR A 35 14.31 -5.87 0.85
CA THR A 35 13.23 -4.91 1.07
C THR A 35 11.95 -5.38 0.36
N PRO A 36 11.00 -5.99 1.08
CA PRO A 36 9.70 -6.34 0.50
C PRO A 36 8.87 -5.08 0.17
N LEU A 37 7.82 -5.21 -0.64
CA LEU A 37 6.88 -4.10 -0.92
C LEU A 37 6.12 -3.63 0.34
N GLY A 38 6.08 -4.49 1.35
CA GLY A 38 5.69 -4.19 2.71
C GLY A 38 6.34 -5.23 3.62
N ASP A 39 6.86 -4.79 4.76
CA ASP A 39 7.25 -5.75 5.79
C ASP A 39 6.02 -6.33 6.48
N LYS A 40 6.19 -7.51 7.08
CA LYS A 40 5.11 -8.22 7.75
C LYS A 40 4.46 -7.38 8.86
N GLU A 41 5.24 -6.66 9.66
CA GLU A 41 4.74 -5.87 10.78
C GLU A 41 3.89 -4.69 10.29
N THR A 42 4.31 -4.01 9.23
CA THR A 42 3.56 -2.91 8.60
C THR A 42 2.23 -3.41 8.04
N LEU A 43 2.25 -4.53 7.30
CA LEU A 43 1.02 -5.13 6.76
C LEU A 43 0.07 -5.59 7.87
N GLU A 44 0.61 -6.18 8.94
CA GLU A 44 -0.17 -6.60 10.10
C GLU A 44 -0.85 -5.41 10.78
N LYS A 45 -0.10 -4.33 11.09
CA LYS A 45 -0.66 -3.11 11.68
C LYS A 45 -1.74 -2.48 10.82
N PHE A 46 -1.51 -2.41 9.51
CA PHE A 46 -2.45 -1.82 8.57
C PHE A 46 -3.77 -2.61 8.53
N LEU A 47 -3.70 -3.94 8.39
CA LEU A 47 -4.89 -4.78 8.37
C LEU A 47 -5.57 -4.84 9.73
N ASP A 48 -4.84 -4.88 10.84
CA ASP A 48 -5.40 -4.88 12.19
C ASP A 48 -6.17 -3.59 12.47
N LEU A 49 -5.67 -2.44 12.02
CA LEU A 49 -6.39 -1.17 12.11
C LEU A 49 -7.72 -1.23 11.35
N LEU A 50 -7.71 -1.73 10.11
CA LEU A 50 -8.90 -1.74 9.25
C LEU A 50 -9.94 -2.79 9.68
N TYR A 51 -9.51 -3.99 10.11
CA TYR A 51 -10.39 -5.04 10.60
C TYR A 51 -10.87 -4.78 12.04
N GLY A 52 -10.03 -4.18 12.89
CA GLY A 52 -10.45 -3.66 14.20
C GLY A 52 -11.50 -2.56 14.08
N ASN A 53 -11.55 -1.87 12.94
CA ASN A 53 -12.54 -0.86 12.60
C ASN A 53 -13.41 -1.28 11.39
N ARG A 54 -13.85 -2.54 11.33
CA ARG A 54 -14.55 -3.12 10.16
C ARG A 54 -15.71 -2.28 9.64
N TYR A 55 -16.49 -1.69 10.54
CA TYR A 55 -17.60 -0.79 10.18
C TYR A 55 -17.12 0.43 9.39
N VAL A 56 -16.00 1.04 9.79
CA VAL A 56 -15.37 2.16 9.08
C VAL A 56 -14.84 1.69 7.73
N ALA A 57 -14.14 0.55 7.67
CA ALA A 57 -13.67 -0.02 6.41
C ALA A 57 -14.82 -0.27 5.42
N GLN A 58 -15.97 -0.78 5.88
CA GLN A 58 -17.17 -0.96 5.05
C GLN A 58 -17.73 0.38 4.56
N ILE A 59 -17.75 1.44 5.39
CA ILE A 59 -18.16 2.77 4.94
C ILE A 59 -17.23 3.25 3.82
N LEU A 60 -15.92 3.13 3.99
CA LEU A 60 -14.93 3.56 2.99
C LEU A 60 -15.16 2.84 1.65
N VAL A 61 -15.26 1.51 1.68
CA VAL A 61 -15.43 0.70 0.46
C VAL A 61 -16.77 0.95 -0.24
N ASN A 62 -17.84 1.21 0.52
CA ASN A 62 -19.19 1.42 -0.05
C ASN A 62 -19.48 2.87 -0.47
N ASN A 63 -18.62 3.82 -0.11
CA ASN A 63 -18.83 5.25 -0.39
C ASN A 63 -17.66 5.87 -1.15
N ARG A 64 -17.06 5.13 -2.10
CA ARG A 64 -15.87 5.59 -2.85
C ARG A 64 -16.07 6.87 -3.65
N GLU A 65 -17.30 7.17 -4.06
CA GLU A 65 -17.63 8.41 -4.77
C GLU A 65 -17.77 9.62 -3.82
N ASN A 66 -17.79 9.40 -2.51
CA ASN A 66 -17.78 10.49 -1.54
C ASN A 66 -16.42 11.22 -1.62
N PRO A 67 -16.39 12.55 -1.78
CA PRO A 67 -15.14 13.29 -1.98
C PRO A 67 -14.08 13.08 -0.89
N TYR A 68 -14.49 12.91 0.38
CA TYR A 68 -13.54 12.66 1.47
C TYR A 68 -12.94 11.24 1.40
N VAL A 69 -13.74 10.27 0.99
CA VAL A 69 -13.31 8.88 0.85
C VAL A 69 -12.44 8.72 -0.39
N ALA A 70 -12.82 9.37 -1.50
CA ALA A 70 -12.02 9.44 -2.72
C ALA A 70 -10.63 10.02 -2.42
N TYR A 71 -10.59 11.17 -1.74
CA TYR A 71 -9.34 11.82 -1.34
C TYR A 71 -8.45 10.92 -0.47
N PHE A 72 -9.02 10.21 0.51
CA PHE A 72 -8.27 9.24 1.31
C PHE A 72 -7.63 8.13 0.45
N PHE A 73 -8.37 7.55 -0.50
CA PHE A 73 -7.82 6.51 -1.37
C PHE A 73 -6.78 7.06 -2.37
N GLU A 74 -6.94 8.31 -2.82
CA GLU A 74 -5.92 9.02 -3.60
C GLU A 74 -4.64 9.18 -2.79
N GLU A 75 -4.72 9.72 -1.58
CA GLU A 75 -3.57 9.84 -0.67
C GLU A 75 -2.89 8.49 -0.41
N LEU A 76 -3.68 7.45 -0.12
CA LEU A 76 -3.13 6.12 0.13
C LEU A 76 -2.41 5.56 -1.11
N THR A 77 -2.94 5.80 -2.30
CA THR A 77 -2.31 5.40 -3.57
C THR A 77 -1.01 6.16 -3.80
N GLU A 78 -0.95 7.45 -3.46
CA GLU A 78 0.25 8.28 -3.56
C GLU A 78 1.36 7.76 -2.63
N VAL A 79 1.03 7.39 -1.39
CA VAL A 79 2.00 6.81 -0.45
C VAL A 79 2.55 5.49 -0.99
N ILE A 80 1.67 4.58 -1.47
CA ILE A 80 2.09 3.30 -2.07
C ILE A 80 3.01 3.54 -3.28
N SER A 81 2.65 4.48 -4.16
CA SER A 81 3.47 4.86 -5.32
C SER A 81 4.86 5.38 -4.90
N ALA A 82 4.91 6.23 -3.88
CA ALA A 82 6.16 6.73 -3.33
C ALA A 82 7.02 5.63 -2.70
N THR A 83 6.41 4.67 -2.00
CA THR A 83 7.08 3.48 -1.45
C THR A 83 7.67 2.60 -2.54
N ILE A 84 6.89 2.28 -3.59
CA ILE A 84 7.38 1.52 -4.76
C ILE A 84 8.57 2.25 -5.40
N ARG A 85 8.47 3.58 -5.55
CA ARG A 85 9.55 4.40 -6.10
C ARG A 85 10.81 4.33 -5.22
N ALA A 86 10.67 4.39 -3.90
CA ALA A 86 11.80 4.29 -2.98
C ALA A 86 12.52 2.92 -3.09
N ILE A 87 11.78 1.85 -3.31
CA ILE A 87 12.31 0.49 -3.51
C ILE A 87 13.03 0.37 -4.87
N LEU A 88 12.40 0.85 -5.94
CA LEU A 88 12.94 0.74 -7.31
C LEU A 88 14.14 1.67 -7.57
N TYR A 89 14.19 2.84 -6.93
CA TYR A 89 15.20 3.87 -7.15
C TYR A 89 15.93 4.20 -5.86
N PRO A 90 16.76 3.29 -5.36
CA PRO A 90 17.54 3.53 -4.16
C PRO A 90 18.51 4.71 -4.31
N ASN A 91 18.92 5.05 -5.54
CA ASN A 91 19.76 6.21 -5.84
C ASN A 91 19.18 6.99 -7.02
N VAL A 92 18.54 8.12 -6.77
CA VAL A 92 17.92 9.03 -7.76
C VAL A 92 18.89 9.49 -8.88
N ALA A 93 20.20 9.33 -8.67
CA ALA A 93 21.26 9.72 -9.60
C ALA A 93 21.61 8.66 -10.67
N GLN A 94 21.09 7.44 -10.53
CA GLN A 94 21.24 6.38 -11.52
C GLN A 94 19.84 5.88 -11.87
N VAL A 95 19.71 5.30 -13.06
CA VAL A 95 18.50 4.67 -13.59
C VAL A 95 17.67 5.59 -14.48
N LYS A 96 17.66 5.20 -15.75
CA LYS A 96 16.68 5.55 -16.76
C LYS A 96 15.32 5.17 -16.17
N PRO A 97 14.41 6.11 -15.86
CA PRO A 97 13.22 5.78 -15.10
C PRO A 97 12.51 4.59 -15.76
N TYR A 98 12.31 3.48 -15.03
CA TYR A 98 11.10 2.70 -15.22
C TYR A 98 9.97 3.68 -15.42
N ASP A 99 9.24 3.46 -16.51
CA ASP A 99 8.18 4.36 -16.93
C ASP A 99 7.30 4.66 -15.72
N GLU A 100 7.10 5.93 -15.41
CA GLU A 100 6.30 6.37 -14.27
C GLU A 100 4.86 5.82 -14.37
N PHE A 101 4.46 5.47 -15.59
CA PHE A 101 3.33 4.61 -15.89
C PHE A 101 3.30 3.31 -15.06
N ILE A 102 4.40 2.54 -15.00
CA ILE A 102 4.47 1.26 -14.30
C ILE A 102 4.33 1.45 -12.79
N ILE A 103 4.99 2.44 -12.19
CA ILE A 103 4.85 2.71 -10.74
C ILE A 103 3.40 3.07 -10.42
N THR A 104 2.82 3.98 -11.20
CA THR A 104 1.43 4.40 -11.03
C THR A 104 0.47 3.22 -11.19
N TRP A 105 0.68 2.38 -12.21
CA TRP A 105 -0.14 1.21 -12.48
C TRP A 105 -0.05 0.15 -11.37
N LEU A 106 1.15 -0.08 -10.82
CA LEU A 106 1.36 -0.96 -9.69
C LEU A 106 0.63 -0.45 -8.44
N ALA A 107 0.79 0.83 -8.10
CA ALA A 107 0.11 1.42 -6.96
C ALA A 107 -1.42 1.34 -7.07
N GLN A 108 -1.97 1.58 -8.26
CA GLN A 108 -3.41 1.42 -8.52
C GLN A 108 -3.89 -0.03 -8.40
N THR A 109 -3.04 -0.98 -8.80
CA THR A 109 -3.32 -2.41 -8.68
C THR A 109 -3.33 -2.84 -7.22
N GLU A 110 -2.33 -2.45 -6.43
CA GLU A 110 -2.28 -2.67 -4.98
C GLU A 110 -3.50 -2.06 -4.28
N MET A 111 -3.86 -0.83 -4.62
CA MET A 111 -5.04 -0.17 -4.05
C MET A 111 -6.34 -0.91 -4.40
N THR A 112 -6.47 -1.39 -5.64
CA THR A 112 -7.62 -2.20 -6.07
C THR A 112 -7.69 -3.50 -5.28
N THR A 113 -6.54 -4.15 -5.05
CA THR A 113 -6.44 -5.36 -4.23
C THR A 113 -6.88 -5.10 -2.79
N ILE A 114 -6.37 -4.04 -2.15
CA ILE A 114 -6.78 -3.67 -0.79
C ILE A 114 -8.29 -3.43 -0.72
N VAL A 115 -8.87 -2.70 -1.69
CA VAL A 115 -10.33 -2.48 -1.73
C VAL A 115 -11.08 -3.81 -1.85
N ASN A 116 -10.61 -4.74 -2.68
CA ASN A 116 -11.24 -6.04 -2.85
C ASN A 116 -11.16 -6.90 -1.60
N ILE A 117 -10.01 -6.92 -0.91
CA ILE A 117 -9.83 -7.60 0.37
C ILE A 117 -10.80 -7.02 1.39
N LEU A 118 -10.81 -5.69 1.57
CA LEU A 118 -11.72 -5.04 2.51
C LEU A 118 -13.19 -5.22 2.14
N LYS A 119 -13.52 -5.46 0.87
CA LYS A 119 -14.89 -5.71 0.45
C LYS A 119 -15.34 -7.14 0.69
N ASN A 120 -14.50 -8.11 0.37
CA ASN A 120 -14.89 -9.51 0.22
C ASN A 120 -14.42 -10.41 1.35
N ASP A 121 -13.29 -10.09 1.99
CA ASP A 121 -12.72 -10.93 3.04
C ASP A 121 -13.40 -10.55 4.36
N GLU A 122 -14.13 -11.52 4.93
CA GLU A 122 -14.90 -11.30 6.15
C GLU A 122 -13.98 -11.29 7.37
N THR A 123 -12.92 -12.08 7.32
CA THR A 123 -11.98 -12.28 8.44
C THR A 123 -10.61 -11.67 8.18
N ARG A 124 -9.92 -11.36 9.28
CA ARG A 124 -8.53 -10.86 9.25
C ARG A 124 -7.56 -11.92 8.70
N GLU A 125 -7.85 -13.20 8.89
CA GLU A 125 -7.03 -14.33 8.44
C GLU A 125 -7.09 -14.48 6.91
N GLU A 126 -8.29 -14.40 6.31
CA GLU A 126 -8.46 -14.39 4.84
C GLU A 126 -7.71 -13.22 4.21
N ALA A 127 -7.88 -12.02 4.79
CA ALA A 127 -7.19 -10.82 4.34
C ALA A 127 -5.67 -10.94 4.40
N ASP A 128 -5.14 -11.60 5.44
CA ASP A 128 -3.71 -11.88 5.56
C ASP A 128 -3.20 -12.74 4.40
N GLY A 129 -3.91 -13.83 4.12
CA GLY A 129 -3.55 -14.74 3.03
C GLY A 129 -3.55 -14.05 1.68
N HIS A 130 -4.57 -13.24 1.40
CA HIS A 130 -4.70 -12.53 0.13
C HIS A 130 -3.70 -11.38 0.00
N ILE A 131 -3.49 -10.56 1.03
CA ILE A 131 -2.53 -9.44 0.94
C ILE A 131 -1.10 -9.97 0.76
N ASN A 132 -0.71 -11.02 1.50
CA ASN A 132 0.62 -11.60 1.38
C ASN A 132 0.85 -12.20 -0.01
N SER A 133 -0.17 -12.86 -0.57
CA SER A 133 -0.11 -13.39 -1.93
C SER A 133 0.05 -12.28 -2.98
N ALA A 134 -0.68 -11.17 -2.83
CA ALA A 134 -0.59 -10.03 -3.72
C ALA A 134 0.77 -9.34 -3.65
N VAL A 135 1.25 -9.03 -2.45
CA VAL A 135 2.56 -8.41 -2.20
C VAL A 135 3.68 -9.28 -2.79
N MET A 136 3.64 -10.60 -2.57
CA MET A 136 4.62 -11.53 -3.13
C MET A 136 4.59 -11.57 -4.66
N PHE A 137 3.39 -11.56 -5.26
CA PHE A 137 3.24 -11.54 -6.72
C PHE A 137 3.82 -10.25 -7.31
N THR A 138 3.46 -9.09 -6.74
CA THR A 138 3.94 -7.79 -7.20
C THR A 138 5.45 -7.66 -7.03
N GLN A 139 6.00 -8.11 -5.89
CA GLN A 139 7.44 -8.09 -5.66
C GLN A 139 8.18 -8.99 -6.66
N GLY A 140 7.63 -10.17 -6.97
CA GLY A 140 8.15 -11.05 -8.03
C GLY A 140 8.16 -10.36 -9.40
N GLY A 141 7.06 -9.68 -9.76
CA GLY A 141 6.96 -8.91 -11.00
C GLY A 141 7.99 -7.77 -11.07
N ILE A 142 8.17 -7.03 -9.99
CA ILE A 142 9.20 -5.99 -9.90
C ILE A 142 10.61 -6.58 -10.05
N LYS A 143 10.93 -7.68 -9.37
CA LYS A 143 12.23 -8.36 -9.50
C LYS A 143 12.53 -8.77 -10.93
N ALA A 144 11.52 -9.28 -11.65
CA ALA A 144 11.66 -9.64 -13.06
C ALA A 144 11.96 -8.41 -13.94
N LEU A 145 11.25 -7.29 -13.72
CA LEU A 145 11.49 -6.03 -14.43
C LEU A 145 12.89 -5.47 -14.20
N VAL A 146 13.44 -5.65 -13.00
CA VAL A 146 14.82 -5.28 -12.64
C VAL A 146 15.85 -6.19 -13.26
N ALA A 147 15.63 -7.50 -13.30
CA ALA A 147 16.57 -8.44 -13.90
C ALA A 147 16.72 -8.30 -15.43
N GLU A 148 15.73 -7.74 -16.12
CA GLU A 148 15.77 -7.51 -17.58
C GLU A 148 16.55 -6.25 -18.00
N HIS A 149 16.94 -5.38 -17.06
CA HIS A 149 17.63 -4.10 -17.31
C HIS A 149 19.05 -4.07 -16.73
#